data_AF-A0A351BIE6-F1
#
_entry.id   AF-A0A351BIE6-F1
#
_cell.length_a   1.000
_cell.length_b   1.000
_cell.length_c   1.000
_cell.angle_alpha   90.00
_cell.angle_beta   90.00
_cell.angle_gamma   90.00
#
_symmetry.space_group_name_H-M   'P 1'
#
loop_
_entity.id
_entity.type
_entity.pdbx_description
1 polymer ?
#
loop_
_entity_poly.entity_id
_entity_poly.type
_entity_poly.pdbx_seq_one_letter_code
_entity_poly.pdbx_strand_id
1 'polypeptide(L)'
;MGAVFDLAEWQRRGPDAFPPQWASAWGDDHFGPWADLQVAGEVQRLRWIEAGVLLMGDERRPQQLPTTIPSGFWLATARARRRCGRR
;
A
#
# COMPACT_ATOMS: atom_id res chain seq x y z
N MET A 1 15.48 -13.68 -7.52
CA MET A 1 14.69 -14.92 -7.29
C MET A 1 13.25 -14.46 -7.29
N GLY A 2 12.60 -14.53 -8.46
CA GLY A 2 11.34 -13.85 -8.74
C GLY A 2 10.22 -14.41 -7.89
N ALA A 3 9.57 -13.55 -7.11
CA ALA A 3 8.23 -13.82 -6.64
C ALA A 3 7.38 -14.00 -7.89
N VAL A 4 6.94 -15.22 -8.14
CA VAL A 4 5.89 -15.48 -9.11
C VAL A 4 4.66 -14.78 -8.58
N PHE A 5 4.37 -13.61 -9.14
CA PHE A 5 3.07 -12.99 -9.05
C PHE A 5 2.06 -14.03 -9.54
N ASP A 6 1.29 -14.62 -8.63
CA ASP A 6 0.13 -15.39 -9.05
C ASP A 6 -0.85 -14.40 -9.71
N LEU A 7 -0.98 -14.51 -11.03
CA LEU A 7 -1.76 -13.55 -11.82
C LEU A 7 -3.24 -13.58 -11.45
N ALA A 8 -3.76 -14.72 -11.00
CA ALA A 8 -5.16 -14.88 -10.62
C ALA A 8 -5.46 -14.21 -9.26
N GLU A 9 -4.56 -14.34 -8.29
CA GLU A 9 -4.60 -13.60 -7.03
C GLU A 9 -4.43 -12.10 -7.26
N TRP A 10 -3.53 -11.71 -8.17
CA TRP A 10 -3.32 -10.31 -8.56
C TRP A 10 -4.58 -9.68 -9.17
N GLN A 11 -5.25 -10.38 -10.09
CA GLN A 11 -6.51 -9.91 -10.68
C GLN A 11 -7.64 -9.78 -9.64
N ARG A 12 -7.62 -10.56 -8.56
CA ARG A 12 -8.63 -10.49 -7.51
C ARG A 12 -8.35 -9.41 -6.46
N ARG A 13 -7.09 -9.23 -6.08
CA ARG A 13 -6.72 -8.46 -4.88
C ARG A 13 -5.82 -7.28 -5.14
N GLY A 14 -5.14 -7.24 -6.29
CA GLY A 14 -4.18 -6.20 -6.65
C GLY A 14 -4.83 -4.91 -7.19
N PRO A 15 -4.03 -3.84 -7.34
CA PRO A 15 -4.46 -2.63 -8.02
C PRO A 15 -4.74 -2.88 -9.51
N ASP A 16 -5.74 -2.18 -10.05
CA ASP A 16 -6.15 -2.27 -11.46
C ASP A 16 -5.02 -1.87 -12.43
N ALA A 17 -4.24 -0.83 -12.06
CA ALA A 17 -3.09 -0.38 -12.81
C ALA A 17 -1.80 -0.55 -11.99
N PHE A 18 -0.87 -1.37 -12.50
CA PHE A 18 0.46 -1.54 -11.91
C PHE A 18 1.55 -1.67 -12.98
N PRO A 19 2.67 -0.92 -12.85
CA PRO A 19 2.87 0.12 -11.84
C PRO A 19 1.94 1.33 -12.02
N PRO A 20 1.56 2.02 -10.93
CA PRO A 20 0.76 3.22 -11.06
C PRO A 20 1.55 4.32 -11.78
N GLN A 21 0.90 5.10 -12.65
CA GLN A 21 1.56 6.11 -13.49
C GLN A 21 2.29 7.21 -12.69
N TRP A 22 1.86 7.48 -11.46
CA TRP A 22 2.48 8.46 -10.57
C TRP A 22 3.71 7.92 -9.83
N ALA A 23 4.01 6.62 -9.92
CA ALA A 23 5.09 6.00 -9.17
C ALA A 23 6.46 6.42 -9.70
N SER A 24 7.28 7.00 -8.82
CA SER A 24 8.70 7.28 -9.10
C SER A 24 9.55 6.01 -9.00
N ALA A 25 9.16 5.07 -8.14
CA ALA A 25 9.69 3.71 -8.06
C ALA A 25 8.58 2.75 -7.58
N TRP A 26 8.72 1.45 -7.86
CA TRP A 26 7.72 0.45 -7.49
C TRP A 26 8.37 -0.94 -7.39
N GLY A 27 7.65 -1.86 -6.76
CA GLY A 27 8.05 -3.26 -6.66
C GLY A 27 7.10 -4.04 -5.76
N ASP A 28 7.49 -5.26 -5.43
CA ASP A 28 6.85 -6.09 -4.43
C ASP A 28 7.83 -6.47 -3.32
N ASP A 29 7.28 -6.79 -2.15
CA ASP A 29 7.99 -7.43 -1.06
C ASP A 29 7.02 -8.34 -0.28
N HIS A 30 7.48 -8.92 0.83
CA HIS A 30 6.67 -9.83 1.65
C HIS A 30 5.37 -9.22 2.23
N PHE A 31 5.26 -7.89 2.26
CA PHE A 31 4.03 -7.19 2.64
C PHE A 31 3.13 -6.86 1.44
N GLY A 32 3.49 -7.28 0.23
CA GLY A 32 2.77 -6.99 -1.00
C GLY A 32 3.38 -5.83 -1.80
N PRO A 33 2.65 -5.33 -2.82
CA PRO A 33 3.16 -4.34 -3.73
C PRO A 33 3.30 -2.96 -3.08
N TRP A 34 4.35 -2.26 -3.45
CA TRP A 34 4.68 -0.92 -3.00
C TRP A 34 4.96 0.01 -4.19
N ALA A 35 4.69 1.30 -3.99
CA ALA A 35 5.01 2.34 -4.94
C ALA A 35 5.44 3.62 -4.20
N ASP A 36 6.48 4.28 -4.70
CA ASP A 36 7.03 5.50 -4.14
C ASP A 36 6.40 6.71 -4.85
N LEU A 37 5.69 7.54 -4.09
CA LEU A 37 5.17 8.83 -4.53
C LEU A 37 6.21 9.91 -4.24
N GLN A 38 6.63 10.65 -5.26
CA GLN A 38 7.59 11.74 -5.13
C GLN A 38 6.93 13.09 -5.39
N VAL A 39 6.95 13.98 -4.39
CA VAL A 39 6.37 15.33 -4.47
C VAL A 39 7.34 16.32 -3.83
N ALA A 40 7.72 17.37 -4.56
CA ALA A 40 8.57 18.46 -4.05
C ALA A 40 9.87 17.99 -3.36
N GLY A 41 10.52 16.94 -3.88
CA GLY A 41 11.76 16.38 -3.32
C GLY A 41 11.58 15.44 -2.12
N GLU A 42 10.34 15.25 -1.67
CA GLU A 42 9.97 14.27 -0.65
C GLU A 42 9.60 12.95 -1.31
N VAL A 43 10.00 11.83 -0.70
CA VAL A 43 9.58 10.50 -1.13
C VAL A 43 8.73 9.87 -0.04
N GLN A 44 7.53 9.42 -0.44
CA GLN A 44 6.60 8.69 0.40
C GLN A 44 6.37 7.30 -0.19
N ARG A 45 6.79 6.27 0.53
CA ARG A 45 6.43 4.89 0.17
C ARG A 45 4.99 4.60 0.55
N LEU A 46 4.23 4.15 -0.43
CA LEU A 46 2.85 3.69 -0.30
C LEU A 46 2.81 2.18 -0.48
N ARG A 47 1.89 1.53 0.23
CA ARG A 47 1.62 0.09 0.13
C ARG A 47 0.18 -0.12 -0.28
N TRP A 48 -0.03 -1.12 -1.12
CA TRP A 48 -1.38 -1.52 -1.49
C TRP A 48 -2.05 -2.23 -0.33
N ILE A 49 -3.24 -1.76 0.03
CA ILE A 49 -4.14 -2.40 0.98
C ILE A 49 -5.31 -2.93 0.17
N GLU A 50 -5.55 -4.23 0.23
CA GLU A 50 -6.66 -4.88 -0.46
C GLU A 50 -8.02 -4.45 0.14
N ALA A 51 -9.07 -4.56 -0.69
CA ALA A 51 -10.44 -4.46 -0.20
C ALA A 51 -10.72 -5.60 0.79
N GLY A 52 -11.49 -5.34 1.85
CA GLY A 52 -11.72 -6.34 2.87
C GLY A 52 -12.52 -5.81 4.05
N VAL A 53 -12.62 -6.63 5.09
CA VAL A 53 -13.30 -6.25 6.34
C VAL A 53 -12.27 -6.21 7.45
N LEU A 54 -12.20 -5.08 8.15
CA LEU A 54 -11.36 -4.89 9.32
C LEU A 54 -12.23 -4.68 10.55
N LEU A 55 -11.82 -5.21 11.68
CA LEU A 55 -12.43 -4.88 12.96
C LEU A 55 -11.85 -3.55 13.44
N MET A 56 -12.68 -2.52 13.50
CA MET A 56 -12.31 -1.21 14.01
C MET A 56 -12.81 -1.05 15.45
N GLY A 57 -11.91 -0.76 16.36
CA GLY A 57 -12.23 -0.57 17.77
C GLY A 57 -11.02 -0.85 18.64
N ASP A 58 -11.22 -0.70 19.94
CA ASP A 58 -10.21 -1.03 20.93
C ASP A 58 -10.43 -2.48 21.39
N GLU A 59 -9.38 -3.29 21.40
CA GLU A 59 -9.45 -4.71 21.81
C GLU A 59 -9.86 -4.87 23.29
N ARG A 60 -9.73 -3.83 24.11
CA ARG A 60 -10.09 -3.82 25.53
C ARG A 60 -11.50 -3.27 25.76
N ARG A 61 -12.20 -2.83 24.70
CA ARG A 61 -13.59 -2.37 24.77
C ARG A 61 -14.49 -3.32 23.96
N PRO A 62 -15.70 -3.64 24.46
CA PRO A 62 -16.57 -4.60 23.77
C PRO A 62 -17.11 -4.12 22.42
N GLN A 63 -16.96 -2.83 22.08
CA GLN A 63 -17.53 -2.23 20.88
C GLN A 63 -16.55 -2.24 19.70
N GLN A 64 -16.09 -3.42 19.29
CA GLN A 64 -15.43 -3.57 18.00
C GLN A 64 -16.49 -3.65 16.90
N LEU A 65 -16.36 -2.80 15.89
CA LEU A 65 -17.29 -2.73 14.77
C LEU A 65 -16.61 -3.27 13.50
N PRO A 66 -17.22 -4.21 12.79
CA PRO A 66 -16.72 -4.61 11.48
C PRO A 66 -16.87 -3.46 10.49
N THR A 67 -15.76 -3.00 9.94
CA THR A 67 -15.67 -1.93 8.96
C THR A 67 -15.26 -2.53 7.62
N THR A 68 -16.11 -2.34 6.61
CA THR A 68 -15.82 -2.78 5.24
C THR A 68 -15.04 -1.69 4.50
N ILE A 69 -13.91 -2.08 3.92
CA ILE A 69 -13.16 -1.31 2.93
C ILE A 69 -13.60 -1.84 1.56
N PRO A 70 -14.45 -1.11 0.81
CA PRO A 70 -15.06 -1.63 -0.41
C PRO A 70 -14.07 -1.76 -1.58
N SER A 71 -12.98 -1.00 -1.55
CA SER A 71 -11.99 -0.95 -2.63
C SER A 71 -10.60 -0.84 -2.05
N GLY A 72 -9.63 -1.50 -2.68
CA GLY A 72 -8.24 -1.39 -2.28
C GLY A 72 -7.69 0.02 -2.50
N PHE A 73 -6.69 0.40 -1.72
CA PHE A 73 -6.10 1.74 -1.76
C PHE A 73 -4.62 1.72 -1.39
N TRP A 74 -3.93 2.80 -1.75
CA TRP A 74 -2.52 3.02 -1.42
C TRP A 74 -2.38 3.74 -0.08
N LEU A 75 -1.79 3.08 0.91
CA LEU A 75 -1.57 3.62 2.26
C LEU A 75 -0.10 3.97 2.51
N ALA A 76 0.17 5.13 3.08
CA ALA A 76 1.52 5.54 3.44
C ALA A 76 2.07 4.68 4.58
N THR A 77 3.25 4.07 4.37
CA THR A 77 3.83 3.14 5.37
C THR A 77 4.50 3.85 6.56
N ALA A 78 4.88 5.12 6.41
CA ALA A 78 5.57 5.94 7.40
C ALA A 78 5.42 7.42 7.01
N ARG A 79 5.82 8.36 7.88
CA ARG A 79 5.88 9.79 7.52
C ARG A 79 6.84 10.00 6.33
N ALA A 80 6.45 10.90 5.42
CA ALA A 80 7.27 11.30 4.29
C ALA A 80 8.65 11.75 4.77
N ARG A 81 9.68 11.31 4.05
CA ARG A 81 11.06 11.65 4.34
C ARG A 81 11.58 12.57 3.24
N ARG A 82 12.21 13.66 3.68
CA ARG A 82 13.03 14.49 2.80
C ARG A 82 14.15 13.60 2.30
N ARG A 83 14.32 13.50 0.98
CA ARG A 83 15.60 13.02 0.46
C ARG A 83 16.59 14.13 0.77
N CYS A 84 17.33 14.02 1.86
CA CYS A 84 18.37 14.98 2.17
C CYS A 84 19.41 14.85 1.05
N GLY A 85 19.44 15.84 0.15
CA GLY A 85 20.43 15.89 -0.91
C GLY A 85 21.81 15.89 -0.28
N ARG A 86 22.64 14.90 -0.64
CA ARG A 86 24.09 15.05 -0.49
C ARG A 86 24.45 16.30 -1.30
N ARG A 87 25.02 17.28 -0.60
CA ARG A 87 25.48 18.57 -1.15
C ARG A 87 26.34 18.36 -2.40
#